data_AF-A0A520IBD6-F1
#
_entry.id   AF-A0A520IBD6-F1
#
_cell.length_a   1.000
_cell.length_b   1.000
_cell.length_c   1.000
_cell.angle_alpha   90.00
_cell.angle_beta   90.00
_cell.angle_gamma   90.00
#
_symmetry.space_group_name_H-M   'P 1'
#
loop_
_entity.id
_entity.type
_entity.pdbx_description
1 polymer ?
#
loop_
_entity_poly.entity_id
_entity_poly.type
_entity_poly.pdbx_seq_one_letter_code
_entity_poly.pdbx_strand_id
1 'polypeptide(L)' 'RFAGARAGLAWHGILSEMGMVVVSSTIAVGGIGHAFDATGEPAGDGGAALTRAFPRFADDLGWWTQAARAQRERRDPPY' A
#
# COMPACT_ATOMS: atom_id res chain seq x y z
N ARG A 1 -4.66 8.82 15.90
CA ARG A 1 -4.28 9.76 14.82
C ARG A 1 -4.50 9.07 13.47
N PHE A 2 -5.25 9.69 12.55
CA PHE A 2 -5.72 9.05 11.30
C PHE A 2 -4.65 8.84 10.22
N ALA A 3 -3.38 9.18 10.47
CA ALA A 3 -2.22 8.60 9.76
C ALA A 3 -2.28 8.60 8.21
N GLY A 4 -2.82 9.65 7.58
CA GLY A 4 -2.96 9.71 6.12
C GLY A 4 -4.14 8.93 5.53
N ALA A 5 -4.99 8.30 6.36
CA ALA A 5 -6.16 7.53 5.88
C ALA A 5 -7.10 8.34 4.97
N ARG A 6 -7.30 9.64 5.25
CA ARG A 6 -8.07 10.52 4.36
C ARG A 6 -7.40 10.73 3.00
N ALA A 7 -6.08 10.84 2.97
CA ALA A 7 -5.34 10.90 1.70
C ALA A 7 -5.45 9.58 0.94
N GLY A 8 -5.36 8.44 1.65
CA GLY A 8 -5.56 7.11 1.07
C GLY A 8 -6.94 6.94 0.43
N LEU A 9 -8.00 7.44 1.09
CA LEU A 9 -9.35 7.44 0.53
C LEU A 9 -9.45 8.25 -0.77
N ALA A 10 -8.84 9.43 -0.81
CA ALA A 10 -8.81 10.26 -2.03
C ALA A 10 -8.05 9.56 -3.17
N TRP A 11 -6.91 8.94 -2.86
CA TRP A 11 -6.12 8.18 -3.85
C TRP A 11 -6.86 6.98 -4.43
N HIS A 12 -7.71 6.31 -3.64
CA HIS A 12 -8.44 5.14 -4.14
C HIS A 12 -9.28 5.45 -5.39
N GLY A 13 -10.01 6.57 -5.37
CA GLY A 13 -10.77 7.03 -6.53
C GLY A 13 -9.88 7.44 -7.70
N ILE A 14 -8.87 8.28 -7.45
CA ILE A 14 -7.95 8.79 -8.48
C ILE A 14 -7.25 7.64 -9.23
N LEU A 15 -6.70 6.66 -8.50
CA LEU A 15 -5.99 5.54 -9.11
C LEU A 15 -6.94 4.65 -9.94
N SER A 16 -8.18 4.49 -9.48
CA SER A 16 -9.19 3.72 -10.21
C SER A 16 -9.55 4.38 -11.55
N GLU A 17 -9.72 5.71 -11.56
CA GLU A 17 -9.95 6.49 -12.79
C GLU A 17 -8.77 6.44 -13.77
N MET A 18 -7.54 6.25 -13.26
CA MET A 18 -6.34 6.05 -14.09
C MET A 18 -6.18 4.61 -14.60
N GLY A 19 -7.18 3.74 -14.41
CA GLY A 19 -7.14 2.34 -14.87
C GLY A 19 -6.24 1.42 -14.03
N MET A 20 -5.86 1.85 -12.82
CA MET A 20 -5.06 1.04 -11.90
C MET A 20 -5.95 0.13 -11.05
N VAL A 21 -5.46 -1.08 -10.78
CA VAL A 21 -6.09 -1.99 -9.81
C VAL A 21 -5.69 -1.58 -8.40
N VAL A 22 -6.64 -1.07 -7.61
CA VAL A 22 -6.40 -0.72 -6.21
C VAL A 22 -6.74 -1.90 -5.31
N VAL A 23 -5.77 -2.37 -4.52
CA VAL A 23 -5.96 -3.51 -3.61
C VAL A 23 -6.73 -3.12 -2.36
N SER A 24 -7.36 -4.10 -1.72
CA SER A 24 -8.16 -3.88 -0.51
C SER A 24 -7.33 -3.58 0.74
N SER A 25 -6.08 -4.07 0.79
CA SER A 25 -5.16 -3.80 1.89
C SER A 25 -4.65 -2.36 1.85
N THR A 26 -4.72 -1.67 2.98
CA THR A 26 -4.17 -0.31 3.16
C THR A 26 -3.23 -0.27 4.35
N ILE A 27 -2.26 0.65 4.31
CA ILE A 27 -1.33 0.88 5.42
C ILE A 27 -1.31 2.35 5.79
N ALA A 28 -1.40 2.63 7.10
CA ALA A 28 -1.44 3.98 7.64
C ALA A 28 -0.50 4.06 8.84
N VAL A 29 0.61 4.80 8.71
CA VAL A 29 1.64 4.92 9.75
C VAL A 29 1.40 6.18 10.57
N GLY A 30 0.82 6.00 11.76
CA GLY A 30 0.53 7.12 12.63
C GLY A 30 1.80 7.67 13.29
N GLY A 31 2.00 8.99 13.19
CA GLY A 31 3.13 9.66 13.86
C GLY A 31 4.44 9.34 13.17
N ILE A 32 4.43 9.49 11.85
CA ILE A 32 5.52 9.13 10.94
C ILE A 32 6.89 9.66 11.40
N GLY A 33 6.94 10.86 12.01
CA GLY A 33 8.18 11.47 12.52
C GLY A 33 8.85 10.72 13.69
N HIS A 34 8.18 9.72 14.27
CA HIS A 34 8.76 8.84 15.30
C HIS A 34 8.64 7.35 14.93
N ALA A 35 8.19 7.04 13.71
CA ALA A 35 8.05 5.67 13.25
C ALA A 35 9.36 5.10 12.68
N PHE A 36 10.32 5.97 12.39
CA PHE A 36 11.63 5.64 11.86
C PHE A 36 12.73 6.37 12.64
N ASP A 37 13.90 5.76 12.74
CA ASP A 37 15.09 6.41 13.30
C ASP A 37 15.85 7.25 12.25
N ALA A 38 17.00 7.80 12.65
CA ALA A 38 17.83 8.63 11.78
C ALA A 38 18.40 7.88 10.56
N THR A 39 18.45 6.55 10.59
CA THR A 39 18.88 5.71 9.47
C THR A 39 17.72 5.26 8.57
N GLY A 40 16.48 5.56 8.97
CA GLY A 40 15.28 5.15 8.25
C GLY A 40 14.76 3.77 8.65
N GLU A 41 15.32 3.15 9.70
CA GLU A 41 14.86 1.86 10.20
C GLU A 41 13.61 2.03 11.07
N PRO A 42 12.65 1.09 11.03
CA PRO A 42 11.44 1.15 11.86
C PRO A 42 11.79 1.25 13.36
N ALA A 43 11.28 2.30 14.02
CA ALA A 43 11.55 2.57 15.43
C ALA A 43 10.27 2.94 16.21
N GLY A 44 10.33 2.71 17.53
CA GLY A 44 9.21 2.96 18.45
C GLY A 44 7.94 2.19 18.10
N ASP A 45 6.82 2.58 18.73
CA ASP A 45 5.54 1.88 18.54
C ASP A 45 5.01 1.99 17.11
N GLY A 46 5.27 3.12 16.44
CA GLY A 46 4.88 3.35 15.04
C GLY A 46 5.61 2.41 14.08
N GLY A 47 6.92 2.25 14.26
CA GLY A 47 7.74 1.31 13.51
C GLY A 47 7.34 -0.15 13.80
N ALA A 48 7.12 -0.51 15.06
CA ALA A 48 6.67 -1.86 15.42
C ALA A 48 5.29 -2.22 14.83
N ALA A 49 4.37 -1.26 14.75
CA ALA A 49 3.10 -1.46 14.04
C ALA A 49 3.31 -1.63 12.53
N LEU A 50 4.19 -0.82 11.92
CA LEU A 50 4.54 -0.93 10.51
C LEU A 50 5.16 -2.30 10.17
N THR A 51 6.18 -2.75 10.92
CA THR A 51 6.84 -4.04 10.71
C THR A 51 5.86 -5.22 10.77
N ARG A 52 4.81 -5.13 11.61
CA ARG A 52 3.76 -6.16 11.69
C ARG A 52 2.77 -6.09 10.53
N ALA A 53 2.39 -4.90 10.08
CA ALA A 53 1.36 -4.70 9.07
C ALA A 53 1.89 -4.81 7.63
N PHE A 54 3.15 -4.41 7.40
CA PHE A 54 3.73 -4.31 6.06
C PHE A 54 3.80 -5.65 5.29
N PRO A 55 4.19 -6.79 5.89
CA PRO A 55 4.31 -8.05 5.15
C PRO A 55 3.01 -8.45 4.47
N ARG A 56 1.88 -8.42 5.20
CA ARG A 56 0.57 -8.74 4.63
C ARG A 56 0.18 -7.79 3.49
N PHE A 57 0.44 -6.48 3.65
CA PHE A 57 0.18 -5.51 2.60
C PHE A 57 1.02 -5.79 1.34
N ALA A 58 2.30 -6.10 1.52
CA ALA A 58 3.22 -6.43 0.43
C ALA A 58 2.80 -7.73 -0.29
N ASP A 59 2.36 -8.74 0.46
CA ASP A 59 1.88 -10.00 -0.10
C ASP A 59 0.62 -9.79 -0.95
N ASP A 60 -0.37 -9.03 -0.47
CA ASP A 60 -1.60 -8.72 -1.21
C ASP A 60 -1.29 -7.93 -2.50
N LEU A 61 -0.45 -6.89 -2.40
CA LEU A 61 -0.02 -6.12 -3.57
C LEU A 61 0.77 -6.98 -4.56
N GLY A 62 1.66 -7.84 -4.06
CA GLY A 62 2.45 -8.77 -4.86
C GLY A 62 1.57 -9.76 -5.62
N TRP A 63 0.55 -10.30 -4.96
CA TRP A 63 -0.41 -11.22 -5.58
C TRP A 63 -1.15 -10.57 -6.76
N TRP A 64 -1.70 -9.36 -6.56
CA TRP A 64 -2.38 -8.62 -7.63
C TRP A 64 -1.46 -8.22 -8.77
N THR A 65 -0.20 -7.89 -8.45
CA THR A 65 0.82 -7.59 -9.47
C THR A 65 1.09 -8.81 -10.35
N GLN A 66 1.25 -9.99 -9.75
CA GLN A 66 1.44 -11.24 -10.49
C GLN A 66 0.23 -11.59 -11.33
N ALA A 67 -0.99 -11.47 -10.78
CA ALA A 67 -2.22 -11.72 -11.50
C ALA A 67 -2.38 -10.80 -12.72
N ALA A 68 -2.13 -9.49 -12.55
CA ALA A 68 -2.19 -8.52 -13.63
C ALA A 68 -1.16 -8.82 -14.74
N ARG A 69 0.08 -9.20 -14.36
CA ARG A 69 1.11 -9.59 -15.32
C ARG A 69 0.71 -10.82 -16.12
N ALA A 70 0.28 -11.89 -15.43
CA ALA A 70 -0.15 -13.13 -16.07
C ALA A 70 -1.35 -12.92 -17.00
N GLN A 71 -2.27 -12.00 -16.66
CA GLN A 71 -3.39 -11.67 -17.53
C GLN A 71 -2.96 -10.91 -18.77
N ARG A 72 -2.01 -9.98 -18.64
CA ARG A 72 -1.46 -9.22 -19.79
C ARG A 72 -0.74 -10.10 -20.81
N GLU A 73 -0.19 -11.24 -20.38
CA GLU A 73 0.38 -12.23 -21.32
C GLU A 73 -0.70 -12.92 -22.17
N ARG A 74 -1.96 -12.92 -21.71
CA ARG A 74 -3.09 -13.58 -22.40
C ARG A 74 -3.92 -12.60 -23.22
N ARG A 75 -4.14 -11.40 -22.69
CA ARG A 75 -4.99 -10.38 -23.30
C ARG A 75 -4.62 -9.01 -22.76
N ASP A 76 -4.57 -8.02 -23.65
CA ASP A 76 -4.42 -6.63 -23.25
C ASP A 76 -5.59 -6.16 -22.38
N PRO A 77 -5.36 -5.19 -21.48
CA PRO A 77 -6.44 -4.55 -20.73
C PRO A 77 -7.52 -4.01 -21.67
N PRO A 78 -8.80 -4.07 -21.29
CA PRO A 78 -9.93 -3.71 -22.17
C PRO A 78 -10.16 -2.19 -22.29
N TYR A 79 -9.20 -1.36 -21.90
CA TYR A 79 -9.28 0.10 -21.88
C TYR A 79 -8.17 0.72 -22.73
#